data_AF-A0A3B4B5F8-F1
#
_entry.id   AF-A0A3B4B5F8-F1
#
_cell.length_a   1.000
_cell.length_b   1.000
_cell.length_c   1.000
_cell.angle_alpha   90.00
_cell.angle_beta   90.00
_cell.angle_gamma   90.00
#
_symmetry.space_group_name_H-M   'P 1'
#
loop_
_entity.id
_entity.type
_entity.pdbx_description
1 polymer ?
#
loop_
_entity_poly.entity_id
_entity_poly.type
_entity_poly.pdbx_seq_one_letter_code
_entity_poly.pdbx_strand_id
1 'polypeptide(L)'
;MRDQQLSVGEGDSQESLDMDVEVKPEALLEPCKLCRVRPRNGNIIHGRTAHLLTCFNCAKRLHKFHAPCPGCGKIIQKVIKIYVV
;
A
#
# COMPACT_ATOMS: atom_id res chain seq x y z
N MET A 1 37.12 -39.12 -7.17
CA MET A 1 36.29 -38.61 -6.07
C MET A 1 36.69 -37.16 -5.81
N ARG A 2 35.77 -36.21 -6.05
CA ARG A 2 35.64 -34.84 -5.49
C ARG A 2 36.82 -33.87 -5.63
N ASP A 3 36.71 -32.56 -5.75
CA ASP A 3 35.71 -31.56 -6.18
C ASP A 3 36.47 -30.23 -5.97
N GLN A 4 36.65 -29.36 -6.98
CA GLN A 4 36.91 -27.93 -6.74
C GLN A 4 36.67 -27.08 -8.03
N GLN A 5 35.51 -26.41 -8.07
CA GLN A 5 35.16 -25.02 -8.51
C GLN A 5 36.19 -24.20 -9.34
N LEU A 6 35.86 -23.25 -10.25
CA LEU A 6 34.70 -22.39 -10.59
C LEU A 6 35.06 -21.58 -11.88
N SER A 7 34.12 -21.25 -12.77
CA SER A 7 33.96 -19.95 -13.52
C SER A 7 33.00 -20.12 -14.72
N VAL A 8 31.78 -19.58 -14.68
CA VAL A 8 31.30 -18.24 -15.13
C VAL A 8 31.11 -18.13 -16.66
N GLY A 9 29.90 -17.73 -17.05
CA GLY A 9 29.44 -17.40 -18.42
C GLY A 9 27.91 -17.51 -18.47
N GLU A 10 27.17 -16.57 -17.89
CA GLU A 10 26.64 -15.34 -18.55
C GLU A 10 25.68 -15.65 -19.71
N GLY A 11 24.38 -15.54 -19.41
CA GLY A 11 23.26 -15.63 -20.35
C GLY A 11 22.09 -14.85 -19.75
N ASP A 12 22.21 -13.53 -19.86
CA ASP A 12 21.24 -12.53 -19.44
C ASP A 12 20.01 -12.55 -20.36
N SER A 13 18.84 -12.76 -19.77
CA SER A 13 17.57 -12.38 -20.38
C SER A 13 16.62 -11.93 -19.28
N GLN A 14 16.93 -10.77 -18.70
CA GLN A 14 15.95 -9.97 -17.99
C GLN A 14 14.94 -9.40 -18.99
N GLU A 15 13.82 -10.10 -19.21
CA GLU A 15 12.62 -9.48 -19.76
C GLU A 15 11.90 -8.74 -18.63
N SER A 16 12.27 -7.47 -18.43
CA SER A 16 11.50 -6.56 -17.57
C SER A 16 10.20 -6.21 -18.28
N LEU A 17 9.15 -6.96 -17.98
CA LEU A 17 7.79 -6.59 -18.34
C LEU A 17 7.36 -5.46 -17.40
N ASP A 18 7.77 -4.24 -17.73
CA ASP A 18 7.23 -3.02 -17.14
C ASP A 18 5.76 -2.90 -17.56
N MET A 19 4.89 -3.60 -16.84
CA MET A 19 3.46 -3.42 -16.95
C MET A 19 3.12 -2.08 -16.31
N ASP A 20 2.93 -1.05 -17.12
CA ASP A 20 2.29 0.19 -16.70
C ASP A 20 0.88 -0.14 -16.21
N VAL A 21 0.76 -0.41 -14.89
CA VAL A 21 -0.55 -0.60 -14.25
C VAL A 21 -1.18 0.78 -14.17
N GLU A 22 -1.97 1.14 -15.18
CA GLU A 22 -2.86 2.28 -15.12
C GLU A 22 -3.81 2.09 -13.92
N VAL A 23 -3.52 2.80 -12.82
CA VAL A 23 -4.38 2.82 -11.64
C VAL A 23 -5.60 3.67 -11.97
N LYS A 24 -6.62 2.98 -12.47
CA LYS A 24 -7.95 3.50 -12.74
C LYS A 24 -8.53 4.19 -11.48
N PRO A 25 -9.02 5.44 -11.54
CA PRO A 25 -9.52 6.19 -10.37
C PRO A 25 -10.60 5.45 -9.58
N GLU A 26 -11.30 4.52 -10.23
CA GLU A 26 -12.31 3.64 -9.64
C GLU A 26 -11.77 2.83 -8.46
N ALA A 27 -10.48 2.45 -8.48
CA ALA A 27 -9.83 1.75 -7.39
C ALA A 27 -9.75 2.59 -6.10
N LEU A 28 -9.64 3.92 -6.23
CA LEU A 28 -9.66 4.87 -5.11
C LEU A 28 -11.08 5.12 -4.59
N LEU A 29 -12.08 4.91 -5.45
CA LEU A 29 -13.50 5.02 -5.10
C LEU A 29 -14.08 3.75 -4.48
N GLU A 30 -13.30 2.66 -4.39
CA GLU A 30 -13.73 1.45 -3.71
C GLU A 30 -14.22 1.76 -2.28
N PRO A 31 -15.24 1.02 -1.79
CA PRO A 31 -15.72 1.22 -0.44
C PRO A 31 -14.62 0.91 0.59
N CYS A 32 -14.66 1.68 1.68
CA CYS A 32 -13.82 1.53 2.86
C CYS A 32 -13.86 0.08 3.37
N LYS A 33 -12.69 -0.54 3.58
CA LYS A 33 -12.62 -1.95 4.04
C LYS A 33 -13.27 -2.18 5.40
N LEU A 34 -13.38 -1.14 6.23
CA LEU A 34 -13.95 -1.24 7.58
C LEU A 34 -15.47 -1.07 7.61
N CYS A 35 -15.98 0.05 7.08
CA CYS A 35 -17.42 0.32 7.16
C CYS A 35 -18.19 -0.15 5.92
N ARG A 36 -17.52 -0.39 4.79
CA ARG A 36 -18.13 -0.76 3.49
C ARG A 36 -19.20 0.22 2.95
N VAL A 37 -19.38 1.39 3.57
CA VAL A 37 -20.37 2.41 3.16
C VAL A 37 -19.74 3.57 2.41
N ARG A 38 -18.62 4.11 2.91
CA ARG A 38 -18.01 5.34 2.39
C ARG A 38 -16.81 5.04 1.49
N PRO A 39 -16.49 5.89 0.50
CA PRO A 39 -15.31 5.70 -0.36
C PRO A 39 -14.01 5.79 0.44
N ARG A 40 -12.94 5.22 -0.12
CA ARG A 40 -11.59 5.32 0.44
C ARG A 40 -11.00 6.71 0.17
N ASN A 41 -11.23 7.59 1.13
CA ASN A 41 -10.68 8.95 1.14
C ASN A 41 -9.94 9.29 2.44
N GLY A 42 -9.63 8.29 3.28
CA GLY A 42 -8.89 8.46 4.51
C GLY A 42 -7.51 7.83 4.40
N ASN A 43 -6.49 8.63 4.10
CA ASN A 43 -5.12 8.15 4.03
C ASN A 43 -4.53 8.01 5.43
N ILE A 44 -3.95 6.85 5.74
CA ILE A 44 -3.30 6.54 7.01
C ILE A 44 -1.80 6.66 6.82
N ILE A 45 -1.18 7.68 7.41
CA ILE A 45 0.25 8.01 7.24
C ILE A 45 1.07 7.43 8.39
N HIS A 46 2.17 6.76 8.03
CA HIS A 46 3.21 6.30 8.94
C HIS A 46 4.58 6.36 8.23
N GLY A 47 5.55 7.02 8.86
CA GLY A 47 6.84 7.35 8.26
C GLY A 47 6.69 8.23 7.02
N ARG A 48 7.26 7.78 5.90
CA ARG A 48 7.18 8.43 4.58
C ARG A 48 6.14 7.78 3.66
N THR A 49 5.30 6.92 4.20
CA THR A 49 4.36 6.08 3.43
C THR A 49 2.94 6.23 3.95
N ALA A 50 1.96 5.87 3.12
CA ALA A 50 0.57 5.90 3.51
C ALA A 50 -0.23 4.73 2.90
N HIS A 51 -1.26 4.27 3.61
CA HIS A 51 -2.19 3.26 3.12
C HIS A 51 -3.59 3.85 2.92
N LEU A 52 -4.14 3.67 1.71
CA LEU A 52 -5.50 4.07 1.35
C LEU A 52 -6.45 2.87 1.35
N LEU A 53 -6.90 2.50 2.55
CA LEU A 53 -7.76 1.32 2.74
C LEU A 53 -9.12 1.67 3.39
N THR A 54 -9.25 2.91 3.89
CA THR A 54 -10.39 3.31 4.72
C THR A 54 -10.94 4.68 4.31
N CYS A 55 -12.19 4.96 4.68
CA CYS A 55 -12.73 6.32 4.62
C CYS A 55 -12.15 7.18 5.74
N PHE A 56 -12.17 8.50 5.56
CA PHE A 56 -11.61 9.46 6.51
C PHE A 56 -12.15 9.32 7.94
N ASN A 57 -13.46 9.08 8.10
CA ASN A 57 -14.07 8.91 9.42
C ASN A 57 -13.59 7.64 10.14
N CYS A 58 -13.39 6.54 9.41
CA CYS A 58 -12.85 5.31 9.98
C CYS A 58 -11.37 5.48 10.34
N ALA A 59 -10.57 6.08 9.46
CA ALA A 59 -9.17 6.38 9.73
C ALA A 59 -9.00 7.26 10.98
N LYS A 60 -9.81 8.34 11.11
CA LYS A 60 -9.81 9.19 12.31
C LYS A 60 -10.10 8.43 13.60
N ARG A 61 -11.04 7.47 13.56
CA ARG A 61 -11.35 6.62 14.71
C ARG A 61 -10.15 5.75 15.08
N LEU A 62 -9.53 5.09 14.09
CA LEU A 62 -8.32 4.29 14.34
C LEU A 62 -7.22 5.11 15.02
N HIS A 63 -6.94 6.30 14.49
CA HIS A 63 -5.95 7.21 15.06
C HIS A 63 -6.33 7.66 16.49
N LYS A 64 -7.59 8.02 16.74
CA LYS A 64 -8.09 8.42 18.06
C LYS A 64 -7.92 7.32 19.12
N PHE A 65 -8.16 6.07 18.73
CA PHE A 65 -8.05 4.91 19.62
C PHE A 65 -6.65 4.28 19.62
N HIS A 66 -5.65 4.93 19.03
CA HIS A 66 -4.27 4.41 18.92
C HIS A 66 -4.18 3.01 18.30
N ALA A 67 -5.15 2.67 17.43
CA ALA A 67 -5.14 1.40 16.72
C ALA A 67 -4.04 1.42 15.64
N PRO A 68 -3.38 0.28 15.38
CA PRO A 68 -2.38 0.19 14.33
C PRO A 68 -3.00 0.30 12.93
N CYS A 69 -2.17 0.63 11.95
CA CYS A 69 -2.56 0.66 10.54
C CYS A 69 -3.09 -0.72 10.11
N PRO A 70 -4.34 -0.85 9.61
CA PRO A 70 -4.93 -2.14 9.25
C PRO A 70 -4.19 -2.86 8.12
N GLY A 71 -3.42 -2.15 7.29
CA GLY A 71 -2.67 -2.74 6.18
C GLY A 71 -1.31 -3.31 6.57
N CYS A 72 -0.67 -2.81 7.63
CA CYS A 72 0.73 -3.15 7.93
C CYS A 72 1.11 -3.18 9.42
N GLY A 73 0.17 -2.92 10.33
CA GLY A 73 0.43 -2.95 11.77
C GLY A 73 1.19 -1.76 12.35
N LYS A 74 1.75 -0.85 11.52
CA LYS A 74 2.51 0.32 12.00
C LYS A 74 1.65 1.34 12.74
N ILE A 75 2.26 2.08 13.67
CA ILE A 75 1.61 3.17 14.41
C ILE A 75 1.16 4.27 13.43
N ILE A 76 -0.10 4.67 13.55
CA ILE A 76 -0.66 5.76 12.75
C ILE A 76 -0.16 7.09 13.31
N GLN A 77 0.58 7.85 12.51
CA GLN A 77 1.11 9.16 12.91
C GLN A 77 0.17 10.30 12.51
N LYS A 78 -0.50 10.17 11.36
CA LYS A 78 -1.43 11.19 10.86
C LYS A 78 -2.49 10.56 9.97
N VAL A 79 -3.64 11.19 9.92
CA VAL A 79 -4.72 10.86 8.97
C VAL A 79 -5.07 12.11 8.18
N ILE A 80 -5.13 11.98 6.86
CA ILE A 80 -5.56 13.06 5.96
C ILE A 80 -6.76 12.63 5.14
N LYS A 81 -7.62 13.60 4.80
CA LYS A 81 -8.70 13.40 3.85
C LYS A 81 -8.18 13.71 2.45
N ILE A 82 -8.41 12.79 1.52
CA ILE A 82 -8.00 12.95 0.12
C ILE A 82 -9.21 13.33 -0.71
N TYR A 83 -8.98 14.19 -1.70
CA TYR A 83 -9.93 14.53 -2.74
C TYR A 83 -9.29 14.13 -4.07
N VAL A 84 -9.99 13.30 -4.84
CA VAL A 84 -9.59 12.94 -6.21
C VAL A 84 -10.24 13.98 -7.12
N VAL A 85 -9.44 14.60 -7.98
CA VAL A 85 -9.88 15.63 -8.95
C VAL A 85 -9.76 15.10 -10.36
#